data_AF-A0A2P6TEY5-F1
#
_entry.id   AF-A0A2P6TEY5-F1
#
_cell.length_a   1.000
_cell.length_b   1.000
_cell.length_c   1.000
_cell.angle_alpha   90.00
_cell.angle_beta   90.00
_cell.angle_gamma   90.00
#
_symmetry.space_group_name_H-M   'P 1'
#
loop_
_entity.id
_entity.type
_entity.pdbx_description
1 polymer ?
#
loop_
_entity_poly.entity_id
_entity_poly.type
_entity_poly.pdbx_seq_one_letter_code
_entity_poly.pdbx_strand_id
1 'polypeptide(L)'
;MAKQCSPSEPVEQLTTLLSLPDDCLAALLRHLSQKQRAAAALVCRRLRAVCQSAASLWESVELQLSLSDPRALERTEGFLAFHIPRAAAVHKLAIAAERGGSAAAAAAAAEAGASGPLPHLTAAHLSLVFSNLVSALTLMGASLKHLSIDWPDDLQLSQWLGTLTALESGSFTAPRITVRPGLGSLPRLKDLRFRSTKKPLAFASSHGSPGRHAHSSAAAALGAPLLPPHLLKLRLEGCHLTELPAPLGRLTCLEDLVLSDNNLQAARLSVLSRLASLQSLTLMGCSMSALPPALSALTNLRVLYLDMGIQAPAGPDAPPMHRQCDLLLGPLERLAILSMGACHLQAFPSELVSHTALRALYLDDNSLTSLPAGTYLEQLRVLGIDWRVLFNSHAVLRHAPHLSKLCLMSMGKLELEAAMSSEADVAAVVASLTRHPSLRQVLLPSLDGHRSQLYIAALNVLIGISRAQHLEVRACSYNNIGNEWLDWLHTNGW
;
A
#
# COMPACT_ATOMS: atom_id res chain seq x y z
N MET A 1 15.16 40.39 -17.56
CA MET A 1 15.40 41.74 -18.11
C MET A 1 14.63 41.88 -19.40
N ALA A 2 13.77 42.91 -19.47
CA ALA A 2 13.12 43.55 -20.62
C ALA A 2 12.69 42.71 -21.85
N LYS A 3 11.38 42.63 -22.11
CA LYS A 3 10.72 43.59 -23.02
C LYS A 3 9.20 43.51 -22.92
N GLN A 4 8.59 44.69 -22.85
CA GLN A 4 7.16 44.93 -22.99
C GLN A 4 6.67 44.26 -24.29
N CYS A 5 5.79 43.27 -24.18
CA CYS A 5 5.02 42.78 -25.32
C CYS A 5 3.76 43.64 -25.44
N SER A 6 3.61 44.26 -26.61
CA SER A 6 2.44 45.00 -27.07
C SER A 6 1.17 44.13 -27.06
N PRO A 7 -0.03 44.73 -26.92
CA PRO A 7 -1.31 43.99 -26.84
C PRO A 7 -1.74 43.29 -28.16
N SER A 8 -0.92 43.29 -29.20
CA SER A 8 -1.21 42.69 -30.52
C SER A 8 -0.67 41.26 -30.72
N GLU A 9 0.27 40.78 -29.90
CA GLU A 9 0.92 39.47 -30.10
C GLU A 9 0.11 38.21 -29.69
N PRO A 10 -0.84 38.21 -28.74
CA PRO A 10 -1.47 36.95 -28.34
C PRO A 10 -2.37 36.35 -29.43
N VAL A 11 -2.83 37.16 -30.39
CA VAL A 11 -3.73 36.72 -31.47
C VAL A 11 -2.96 36.02 -32.60
N GLU A 12 -1.74 36.45 -32.92
CA GLU A 12 -0.91 35.80 -33.96
C GLU A 12 -0.29 34.46 -33.50
N GLN A 13 -0.02 34.31 -32.20
CA GLN A 13 0.47 33.06 -31.63
C GLN A 13 -0.62 31.97 -31.58
N LEU A 14 -1.88 32.36 -31.36
CA LEU A 14 -3.02 31.44 -31.40
C LEU A 14 -3.33 30.94 -32.82
N THR A 15 -3.16 31.79 -33.85
CA THR A 15 -3.37 31.39 -35.26
C THR A 15 -2.29 30.44 -35.78
N THR A 16 -1.05 30.55 -35.30
CA THR A 16 0.04 29.60 -35.61
C THR A 16 -0.11 28.26 -34.89
N LEU A 17 -0.68 28.23 -33.68
CA LEU A 17 -0.96 26.98 -32.96
C LEU A 17 -2.13 26.23 -33.61
N LEU A 18 -3.17 26.97 -34.05
CA LEU A 18 -4.33 26.42 -34.73
C LEU A 18 -4.08 26.02 -36.19
N SER A 19 -2.88 26.21 -36.75
CA SER A 19 -2.52 25.76 -38.11
C SER A 19 -1.83 24.39 -38.12
N LEU A 20 -1.42 23.86 -36.96
CA LEU A 20 -0.77 22.56 -36.83
C LEU A 20 -1.70 21.39 -37.22
N PRO A 21 -1.16 20.24 -37.71
CA PRO A 21 -1.93 19.02 -37.93
C PRO A 21 -2.57 18.49 -36.63
N ASP A 22 -3.69 17.80 -36.76
CA ASP A 22 -4.48 17.31 -35.61
C ASP A 22 -3.70 16.30 -34.74
N ASP A 23 -2.81 15.50 -35.34
CA ASP A 23 -1.91 14.58 -34.63
C ASP A 23 -0.89 15.33 -33.75
N CYS A 24 -0.35 16.45 -34.25
CA CYS A 24 0.56 17.31 -33.49
C CYS A 24 -0.17 18.01 -32.35
N LEU A 25 -1.39 18.48 -32.60
CA LEU A 25 -2.25 19.06 -31.55
C LEU A 25 -2.61 18.03 -30.48
N ALA A 26 -2.94 16.79 -30.86
CA ALA A 26 -3.21 15.71 -29.92
C ALA A 26 -1.96 15.31 -29.12
N ALA A 27 -0.76 15.36 -29.71
CA ALA A 27 0.50 15.13 -29.00
C ALA A 27 0.79 16.24 -27.98
N LEU A 28 0.60 17.51 -28.34
CA LEU A 28 0.74 18.64 -27.42
C LEU A 28 -0.29 18.59 -26.29
N LEU A 29 -1.55 18.27 -26.61
CA LEU A 29 -2.62 18.14 -25.63
C LEU A 29 -2.38 16.97 -24.65
N ARG A 30 -1.68 15.90 -25.04
CA ARG A 30 -1.32 14.80 -24.13
C ARG A 30 -0.43 15.24 -22.96
N HIS A 31 0.35 16.31 -23.11
CA HIS A 31 1.17 16.86 -22.03
C HIS A 31 0.38 17.75 -21.05
N LEU A 32 -0.88 18.08 -21.37
CA LEU A 32 -1.73 18.92 -20.55
C LEU A 32 -2.58 18.09 -19.58
N SER A 33 -2.84 18.65 -18.40
CA SER A 33 -3.76 18.04 -17.42
C SER A 33 -5.19 17.95 -17.98
N GLN A 34 -6.02 17.06 -17.41
CA GLN A 34 -7.42 16.92 -17.85
C GLN A 34 -8.22 18.22 -17.77
N LYS A 35 -8.01 19.04 -16.73
CA LYS A 35 -8.64 20.37 -16.60
C LYS A 35 -8.21 21.31 -17.72
N GLN A 36 -6.92 21.33 -18.06
CA GLN A 36 -6.38 22.15 -19.16
C GLN A 36 -6.88 21.67 -20.52
N ARG A 37 -7.03 20.36 -20.74
CA ARG A 37 -7.61 19.80 -21.98
C ARG A 37 -9.09 20.16 -22.13
N ALA A 38 -9.86 20.09 -21.04
CA ALA A 38 -11.26 20.52 -21.03
C ALA A 38 -11.37 22.03 -21.32
N ALA A 39 -10.50 22.86 -20.74
CA ALA A 39 -10.43 24.28 -21.04
C ALA A 39 -10.03 24.54 -22.51
N ALA A 40 -9.04 23.81 -23.04
CA ALA A 40 -8.62 23.91 -24.45
C ALA A 40 -9.77 23.57 -25.42
N ALA A 41 -10.62 22.59 -25.07
CA ALA A 41 -11.81 22.25 -25.84
C ALA A 41 -12.88 23.36 -25.85
N LEU A 42 -12.84 24.30 -24.90
CA LEU A 42 -13.72 25.47 -24.86
C LEU A 42 -13.18 26.68 -25.64
N VAL A 43 -11.88 26.68 -25.97
CA VAL A 43 -11.22 27.82 -26.66
C VAL A 43 -11.72 27.97 -28.09
N CYS A 44 -11.80 26.89 -28.88
CA CYS A 44 -12.28 26.95 -30.25
C CYS A 44 -12.86 25.62 -30.75
N ARG A 45 -13.62 25.67 -31.85
CA ARG A 45 -14.24 24.47 -32.45
C ARG A 45 -13.23 23.44 -32.92
N ARG A 46 -12.05 23.85 -33.41
CA ARG A 46 -11.00 22.94 -33.89
C ARG A 46 -10.35 22.15 -32.76
N LEU A 47 -9.93 22.83 -31.69
CA LEU A 47 -9.43 22.17 -30.48
C LEU A 47 -10.49 21.28 -29.84
N ARG A 48 -11.76 21.71 -29.87
CA ARG A 48 -12.88 20.85 -29.49
C ARG A 48 -12.93 19.59 -30.35
N ALA A 49 -12.84 19.69 -31.68
CA ALA A 49 -12.84 18.55 -32.59
C ALA A 49 -11.66 17.58 -32.33
N VAL A 50 -10.44 18.10 -32.14
CA VAL A 50 -9.25 17.29 -31.82
C VAL A 50 -9.39 16.60 -30.46
N CYS A 51 -9.83 17.34 -29.44
CA CYS A 51 -10.17 16.76 -28.13
C CYS A 51 -11.32 15.74 -28.24
N GLN A 52 -12.22 15.88 -29.22
CA GLN A 52 -13.34 14.96 -29.41
C GLN A 52 -12.95 13.67 -30.16
N SER A 53 -11.97 13.71 -31.07
CA SER A 53 -11.57 12.61 -31.96
C SER A 53 -10.40 11.77 -31.45
N ALA A 54 -9.45 12.35 -30.72
CA ALA A 54 -8.23 11.65 -30.32
C ALA A 54 -8.46 10.74 -29.09
N ALA A 55 -8.64 9.44 -29.33
CA ALA A 55 -8.82 8.41 -28.29
C ALA A 55 -7.66 8.38 -27.27
N SER A 56 -6.42 8.64 -27.71
CA SER A 56 -5.22 8.66 -26.86
C SER A 56 -5.26 9.74 -25.77
N LEU A 57 -6.11 10.76 -25.91
CA LEU A 57 -6.26 11.79 -24.87
C LEU A 57 -7.08 11.25 -23.68
N TRP A 58 -7.93 10.26 -23.87
CA TRP A 58 -8.92 9.88 -22.85
C TRP A 58 -8.67 8.49 -22.27
N GLU A 59 -7.49 7.91 -22.49
CA GLU A 59 -7.10 6.62 -21.92
C GLU A 59 -7.18 6.60 -20.39
N SER A 60 -6.84 7.72 -19.74
CA SER A 60 -6.96 7.91 -18.30
C SER A 60 -7.81 9.13 -17.99
N VAL A 61 -8.89 8.90 -17.24
CA VAL A 61 -9.85 9.92 -16.84
C VAL A 61 -9.98 9.93 -15.32
N GLU A 62 -9.94 11.13 -14.75
CA GLU A 62 -10.18 11.37 -13.33
C GLU A 62 -11.42 12.25 -13.16
N LEU A 63 -12.30 11.86 -12.26
CA LEU A 63 -13.49 12.59 -11.88
C LEU A 63 -13.39 12.94 -10.39
N GLN A 64 -13.16 14.23 -10.12
CA GLN A 64 -13.18 14.78 -8.77
C GLN A 64 -14.54 15.45 -8.52
N LEU A 65 -15.29 14.95 -7.55
CA LEU A 65 -16.60 15.45 -7.16
C LEU A 65 -16.51 16.08 -5.77
N SER A 66 -16.86 17.35 -5.66
CA SER A 66 -17.17 17.95 -4.36
C SER A 66 -18.67 17.84 -4.13
N LEU A 67 -19.07 16.94 -3.22
CA LEU A 67 -20.47 16.69 -2.86
C LEU A 67 -21.05 17.77 -1.92
N SER A 68 -20.29 18.84 -1.66
CA SER A 68 -20.81 20.05 -1.01
C SER A 68 -21.29 21.10 -2.02
N ASP A 69 -20.99 20.92 -3.30
CA ASP A 69 -21.44 21.81 -4.36
C ASP A 69 -22.81 21.36 -4.88
N PRO A 70 -23.86 22.20 -4.84
CA PRO A 70 -25.17 21.85 -5.39
C PRO A 70 -25.13 21.53 -6.90
N ARG A 71 -24.09 21.98 -7.62
CA ARG A 71 -23.86 21.65 -9.05
C ARG A 71 -23.15 20.32 -9.27
N ALA A 72 -22.91 19.51 -8.23
CA ALA A 72 -22.26 18.22 -8.38
C ALA A 72 -23.02 17.27 -9.33
N LEU A 73 -24.36 17.30 -9.29
CA LEU A 73 -25.19 16.52 -10.21
C LEU A 73 -25.00 16.97 -11.66
N GLU A 74 -25.14 18.28 -11.94
CA GLU A 74 -24.92 18.85 -13.28
C GLU A 74 -23.51 18.58 -13.80
N ARG A 75 -22.50 18.66 -12.93
CA ARG A 75 -21.12 18.31 -13.30
C ARG A 75 -20.96 16.83 -13.62
N THR A 76 -21.63 15.96 -12.87
CA THR A 76 -21.63 14.53 -13.15
C THR A 76 -22.31 14.26 -14.48
N GLU A 77 -23.50 14.84 -14.73
CA GLU A 77 -24.20 14.70 -16.00
C GLU A 77 -23.41 15.25 -17.19
N GLY A 78 -22.78 16.43 -17.04
CA GLY A 78 -21.92 17.02 -18.06
C GLY A 78 -20.68 16.17 -18.34
N PHE A 79 -20.06 15.63 -17.29
CA PHE A 79 -18.95 14.69 -17.42
C PHE A 79 -19.39 13.42 -18.15
N LEU A 80 -20.52 12.83 -17.75
CA LEU A 80 -21.06 11.63 -18.38
C LEU A 80 -21.43 11.86 -19.84
N ALA A 81 -22.13 12.96 -20.16
CA ALA A 81 -22.48 13.33 -21.53
C ALA A 81 -21.23 13.52 -22.40
N PHE A 82 -20.14 14.03 -21.83
CA PHE A 82 -18.87 14.17 -22.52
C PHE A 82 -18.13 12.83 -22.67
N HIS A 83 -18.14 11.94 -21.68
CA HIS A 83 -17.30 10.73 -21.72
C HIS A 83 -18.00 9.48 -22.26
N ILE A 84 -19.33 9.36 -22.17
CA ILE A 84 -20.09 8.19 -22.67
C ILE A 84 -19.83 7.89 -24.15
N PRO A 85 -19.86 8.88 -25.09
CA PRO A 85 -19.54 8.62 -26.50
C PRO A 85 -18.10 8.12 -26.73
N ARG A 86 -17.23 8.26 -25.72
CA ARG A 86 -15.80 7.91 -25.73
C ARG A 86 -15.49 6.72 -24.83
N ALA A 87 -16.51 6.05 -24.31
CA ALA A 87 -16.38 4.94 -23.37
C ALA A 87 -15.35 3.89 -23.84
N ALA A 88 -15.35 3.57 -25.14
CA ALA A 88 -14.44 2.60 -25.74
C ALA A 88 -12.94 2.99 -25.64
N ALA A 89 -12.60 4.27 -25.50
CA ALA A 89 -11.21 4.75 -25.38
C ALA A 89 -10.72 4.83 -23.93
N VAL A 90 -11.63 4.80 -22.95
CA VAL A 90 -11.28 4.94 -21.53
C VAL A 90 -10.79 3.61 -20.97
N HIS A 91 -9.51 3.55 -20.61
CA HIS A 91 -8.87 2.36 -20.03
C HIS A 91 -8.72 2.46 -18.51
N LYS A 92 -8.52 3.68 -17.98
CA LYS A 92 -8.38 3.97 -16.57
C LYS A 92 -9.36 5.04 -16.15
N LEU A 93 -10.14 4.76 -15.12
CA LEU A 93 -11.09 5.69 -14.53
C LEU A 93 -10.87 5.78 -13.02
N ALA A 94 -10.61 6.98 -12.53
CA ALA A 94 -10.55 7.29 -11.11
C ALA A 94 -11.70 8.23 -10.75
N ILE A 95 -12.52 7.84 -9.78
CA ILE A 95 -13.62 8.65 -9.24
C ILE A 95 -13.25 8.94 -7.78
N ALA A 96 -13.10 10.20 -7.43
CA ALA A 96 -12.87 10.65 -6.06
C ALA A 96 -13.96 11.64 -5.69
N ALA A 97 -14.73 11.32 -4.66
CA ALA A 97 -15.80 12.17 -4.17
C ALA A 97 -15.53 12.59 -2.72
N GLU A 98 -15.51 13.90 -2.48
CA GLU A 98 -15.30 14.47 -1.16
C GLU A 98 -16.59 15.11 -0.64
N ARG A 99 -16.92 14.81 0.63
CA ARG A 99 -17.93 15.55 1.38
C ARG A 99 -17.21 16.72 2.02
N GLY A 100 -17.55 17.95 1.68
CA GLY A 100 -16.85 19.13 2.17
C GLY A 100 -16.90 19.19 3.70
N GLY A 101 -15.75 18.84 4.29
CA GLY A 101 -15.44 18.89 5.71
C GLY A 101 -13.93 18.97 5.96
N SER A 102 -13.15 19.33 4.93
CA SER A 102 -11.75 19.72 5.08
C SER A 102 -11.71 21.17 5.58
N ALA A 103 -10.81 21.47 6.52
CA ALA A 103 -10.56 22.82 7.03
C ALA A 103 -10.35 23.87 5.92
N ALA A 104 -9.92 23.45 4.72
CA ALA A 104 -9.78 24.30 3.55
C ALA A 104 -11.13 24.81 2.97
N ALA A 105 -12.20 24.00 3.06
CA ALA A 105 -13.54 24.42 2.61
C ALA A 105 -14.20 25.39 3.60
N ALA A 106 -13.89 25.27 4.89
CA ALA A 106 -14.31 26.22 5.92
C ALA A 106 -13.61 27.58 5.74
N ALA A 107 -12.32 27.59 5.39
CA ALA A 107 -11.58 28.80 5.08
C ALA A 107 -12.11 29.51 3.81
N ALA A 108 -12.42 28.76 2.75
CA ALA A 108 -13.00 29.31 1.53
C ALA A 108 -14.43 29.84 1.72
N ALA A 109 -15.24 29.21 2.57
CA ALA A 109 -16.58 29.69 2.92
C ALA A 109 -16.54 30.95 3.81
N ALA A 110 -15.52 31.07 4.68
CA ALA A 110 -15.30 32.26 5.51
C ALA A 110 -14.90 33.50 4.69
N GLU A 111 -14.10 33.32 3.63
CA GLU A 111 -13.74 34.41 2.70
C GLU A 111 -14.91 34.85 1.79
N ALA A 112 -15.88 33.97 1.53
CA ALA A 112 -16.99 34.23 0.61
C ALA A 112 -18.23 34.91 1.24
N GLY A 113 -18.22 35.23 2.54
CA GLY A 113 -19.27 36.02 3.20
C GLY A 113 -20.69 35.41 3.15
N ALA A 114 -20.83 34.12 2.86
CA ALA A 114 -22.13 33.46 2.74
C ALA A 114 -22.62 32.97 4.13
N SER A 115 -23.28 33.85 4.88
CA SER A 115 -24.00 33.50 6.11
C SER A 115 -25.34 32.86 5.77
N GLY A 116 -25.33 31.55 5.50
CA GLY A 116 -26.53 30.73 5.35
C GLY A 116 -26.16 29.25 5.31
N PRO A 117 -27.00 28.32 5.81
CA PRO A 117 -26.69 26.89 5.74
C PRO A 117 -26.60 26.51 4.26
N LEU A 118 -25.40 26.13 3.81
CA LEU A 118 -25.19 25.57 2.47
C LEU A 118 -26.20 24.42 2.28
N PRO A 119 -26.93 24.36 1.16
CA PRO A 119 -27.89 23.29 0.91
C PRO A 119 -27.10 21.98 0.77
N HIS A 120 -27.01 21.21 1.85
CA HIS A 120 -26.37 19.91 1.82
C HIS A 120 -27.15 19.01 0.86
N LEU A 121 -26.46 18.41 -0.11
CA LEU A 121 -27.02 17.37 -0.97
C LEU A 121 -27.67 16.29 -0.08
N THR A 122 -28.97 16.09 -0.23
CA THR A 122 -29.69 15.04 0.50
C THR A 122 -29.19 13.66 0.08
N ALA A 123 -29.35 12.65 0.94
CA ALA A 123 -28.95 11.28 0.63
C ALA A 123 -29.55 10.74 -0.69
N ALA A 124 -30.74 11.22 -1.07
CA ALA A 124 -31.39 10.87 -2.32
C ALA A 124 -30.61 11.37 -3.56
N HIS A 125 -30.09 12.60 -3.51
CA HIS A 125 -29.28 13.15 -4.61
C HIS A 125 -27.95 12.39 -4.77
N LEU A 126 -27.32 12.00 -3.66
CA LEU A 126 -26.07 11.23 -3.70
C LEU A 126 -26.27 9.83 -4.28
N SER A 127 -27.38 9.18 -3.94
CA SER A 127 -27.79 7.92 -4.55
C SER A 127 -28.01 8.06 -6.06
N LEU A 128 -28.63 9.16 -6.51
CA LEU A 128 -28.84 9.44 -7.93
C LEU A 128 -27.52 9.67 -8.68
N VAL A 129 -26.61 10.48 -8.13
CA VAL A 129 -25.27 10.70 -8.70
C VAL A 129 -24.55 9.37 -8.88
N PHE A 130 -24.55 8.53 -7.83
CA PHE A 130 -23.93 7.21 -7.91
C PHE A 130 -24.60 6.29 -8.93
N SER A 131 -25.94 6.29 -9.01
CA SER A 131 -26.69 5.52 -10.01
C SER A 131 -26.36 5.93 -11.45
N ASN A 132 -26.23 7.23 -11.71
CA ASN A 132 -25.82 7.74 -13.02
C ASN A 132 -24.38 7.31 -13.36
N LEU A 133 -23.47 7.35 -12.38
CA LEU A 133 -22.10 6.87 -12.55
C LEU A 133 -22.07 5.36 -12.83
N VAL A 134 -22.83 4.55 -12.10
CA VAL A 134 -22.95 3.11 -12.35
C VAL A 134 -23.46 2.84 -13.77
N SER A 135 -24.46 3.58 -14.22
CA SER A 135 -25.00 3.43 -15.59
C SER A 135 -23.97 3.76 -16.67
N ALA A 136 -23.07 4.71 -16.42
CA ALA A 136 -21.97 5.00 -17.34
C ALA A 136 -20.85 3.95 -17.26
N LEU A 137 -20.55 3.44 -16.07
CA LEU A 137 -19.58 2.38 -15.86
C LEU A 137 -19.96 1.11 -16.62
N THR A 138 -21.24 0.72 -16.63
CA THR A 138 -21.70 -0.45 -17.39
C THR A 138 -21.52 -0.26 -18.90
N LEU A 139 -21.65 0.96 -19.43
CA LEU A 139 -21.35 1.27 -20.84
C LEU A 139 -19.85 1.20 -21.17
N MET A 140 -18.99 1.47 -20.19
CA MET A 140 -17.53 1.39 -20.31
C MET A 140 -16.96 -0.02 -20.08
N GLY A 141 -17.80 -1.04 -19.85
CA GLY A 141 -17.35 -2.34 -19.34
C GLY A 141 -16.39 -3.13 -20.25
N ALA A 142 -16.40 -2.88 -21.56
CA ALA A 142 -15.56 -3.59 -22.53
C ALA A 142 -14.14 -3.00 -22.70
N SER A 143 -13.93 -1.75 -22.28
CA SER A 143 -12.67 -1.01 -22.46
C SER A 143 -11.94 -0.74 -21.14
N LEU A 144 -12.70 -0.61 -20.05
CA LEU A 144 -12.16 -0.21 -18.76
C LEU A 144 -11.32 -1.31 -18.12
N LYS A 145 -10.00 -1.09 -18.03
CA LYS A 145 -9.03 -2.00 -17.42
C LYS A 145 -8.75 -1.68 -15.95
N HIS A 146 -8.78 -0.40 -15.58
CA HIS A 146 -8.45 0.06 -14.23
C HIS A 146 -9.56 0.96 -13.69
N LEU A 147 -10.13 0.59 -12.55
CA LEU A 147 -11.17 1.36 -11.87
C LEU A 147 -10.73 1.70 -10.45
N SER A 148 -10.74 2.99 -10.11
CA SER A 148 -10.55 3.46 -8.74
C SER A 148 -11.77 4.26 -8.32
N ILE A 149 -12.39 3.91 -7.19
CA ILE A 149 -13.52 4.64 -6.61
C ILE A 149 -13.18 4.97 -5.16
N ASP A 150 -13.10 6.25 -4.84
CA ASP A 150 -13.10 6.78 -3.49
C ASP A 150 -14.45 7.48 -3.26
N TRP A 151 -15.28 6.88 -2.42
CA TRP A 151 -16.65 7.31 -2.19
C TRP A 151 -16.89 7.63 -0.70
N PRO A 152 -17.48 8.79 -0.37
CA PRO A 152 -17.55 9.26 1.01
C PRO A 152 -18.70 8.67 1.82
N ASP A 153 -19.57 7.86 1.19
CA ASP A 153 -20.69 7.15 1.82
C ASP A 153 -20.57 5.63 1.62
N ASP A 154 -21.55 4.87 2.11
CA ASP A 154 -21.58 3.40 1.99
C ASP A 154 -21.53 2.95 0.51
N LEU A 155 -20.52 2.16 0.15
CA LEU A 155 -20.32 1.64 -1.19
C LEU A 155 -20.78 0.18 -1.30
N GLN A 156 -21.80 -0.05 -2.11
CA GLN A 156 -22.32 -1.40 -2.40
C GLN A 156 -21.85 -1.87 -3.76
N LEU A 157 -20.93 -2.82 -3.75
CA LEU A 157 -20.40 -3.48 -4.94
C LEU A 157 -21.33 -4.64 -5.29
N SER A 158 -22.13 -4.48 -6.33
CA SER A 158 -23.19 -5.40 -6.71
C SER A 158 -22.98 -5.96 -8.13
N GLN A 159 -24.07 -6.40 -8.78
CA GLN A 159 -24.01 -7.08 -10.07
C GLN A 159 -23.47 -6.21 -11.21
N TRP A 160 -23.56 -4.88 -11.11
CA TRP A 160 -23.07 -3.98 -12.16
C TRP A 160 -21.57 -4.14 -12.43
N LEU A 161 -20.76 -4.51 -11.43
CA LEU A 161 -19.34 -4.80 -11.62
C LEU A 161 -19.10 -5.95 -12.58
N GLY A 162 -20.00 -6.94 -12.63
CA GLY A 162 -19.89 -8.09 -13.53
C GLY A 162 -19.94 -7.70 -15.01
N THR A 163 -20.42 -6.50 -15.34
CA THR A 163 -20.41 -5.98 -16.72
C THR A 163 -19.02 -5.51 -17.18
N LEU A 164 -18.09 -5.27 -16.23
CA LEU A 164 -16.75 -4.76 -16.50
C LEU A 164 -15.79 -5.88 -16.91
N THR A 165 -16.13 -6.61 -17.99
CA THR A 165 -15.40 -7.81 -18.42
C THR A 165 -13.92 -7.59 -18.75
N ALA A 166 -13.53 -6.36 -19.10
CA ALA A 166 -12.15 -5.98 -19.39
C ALA A 166 -11.34 -5.57 -18.14
N LEU A 167 -11.97 -5.51 -16.96
CA LEU A 167 -11.33 -4.99 -15.74
C LEU A 167 -10.19 -5.91 -15.29
N GLU A 168 -8.99 -5.34 -15.20
CA GLU A 168 -7.76 -5.99 -14.76
C GLU A 168 -7.39 -5.60 -13.32
N SER A 169 -7.70 -4.35 -12.92
CA SER A 169 -7.56 -3.91 -11.53
C SER A 169 -8.69 -3.02 -11.00
N GLY A 170 -8.99 -3.18 -9.72
CA GLY A 170 -10.01 -2.41 -9.01
C GLY A 170 -9.50 -1.90 -7.66
N SER A 171 -9.71 -0.62 -7.36
CA SER A 171 -9.42 -0.02 -6.05
C SER A 171 -10.67 0.67 -5.52
N PHE A 172 -11.12 0.27 -4.34
CA PHE A 172 -12.35 0.78 -3.75
C PHE A 172 -12.08 1.26 -2.32
N THR A 173 -12.33 2.55 -2.09
CA THR A 173 -12.22 3.21 -0.79
C THR A 173 -13.59 3.77 -0.42
N ALA A 174 -14.08 3.41 0.77
CA ALA A 174 -15.31 3.98 1.31
C ALA A 174 -15.37 3.77 2.84
N PRO A 175 -16.20 4.52 3.59
CA PRO A 175 -16.45 4.26 5.01
C PRO A 175 -16.93 2.84 5.31
N ARG A 176 -17.76 2.29 4.43
CA ARG A 176 -18.24 0.91 4.49
C ARG A 176 -18.32 0.37 3.08
N ILE A 177 -17.68 -0.79 2.86
CA ILE A 177 -17.78 -1.52 1.60
C ILE A 177 -18.54 -2.82 1.84
N THR A 178 -19.56 -3.08 1.01
CA THR A 178 -20.25 -4.38 0.98
C THR A 178 -20.09 -5.01 -0.39
N VAL A 179 -19.45 -6.18 -0.43
CA VAL A 179 -19.26 -6.98 -1.65
C VAL A 179 -20.41 -7.97 -1.76
N ARG A 180 -21.14 -7.89 -2.89
CA ARG A 180 -22.19 -8.84 -3.30
C ARG A 180 -21.74 -9.62 -4.54
N PRO A 181 -22.46 -10.69 -4.93
CA PRO A 181 -22.14 -11.46 -6.13
C PRO A 181 -22.12 -10.57 -7.39
N GLY A 182 -21.10 -10.77 -8.22
CA GLY A 182 -20.85 -10.00 -9.46
C GLY A 182 -19.37 -9.77 -9.73
N LEU A 183 -18.57 -9.55 -8.67
CA LEU A 183 -17.12 -9.33 -8.81
C LEU A 183 -16.36 -10.62 -9.16
N GLY A 184 -16.80 -11.78 -8.67
CA GLY A 184 -16.09 -13.04 -8.92
C GLY A 184 -16.29 -13.66 -10.30
N SER A 185 -17.20 -13.13 -11.12
CA SER A 185 -17.36 -13.55 -12.53
C SER A 185 -16.44 -12.79 -13.49
N LEU A 186 -15.63 -11.85 -12.99
CA LEU A 186 -14.74 -11.06 -13.83
C LEU A 186 -13.55 -11.88 -14.32
N PRO A 187 -13.38 -12.08 -15.64
CA PRO A 187 -12.42 -13.05 -16.17
C PRO A 187 -10.97 -12.54 -16.15
N ARG A 188 -10.76 -11.22 -16.13
CA ARG A 188 -9.44 -10.59 -16.25
C ARG A 188 -8.93 -9.92 -14.97
N LEU A 189 -9.74 -9.89 -13.92
CA LEU A 189 -9.42 -9.16 -12.70
C LEU A 189 -8.30 -9.87 -11.93
N LYS A 190 -7.13 -9.22 -11.83
CA LYS A 190 -5.92 -9.76 -11.21
C LYS A 190 -5.50 -9.02 -9.94
N ASP A 191 -5.75 -7.71 -9.86
CA ASP A 191 -5.39 -6.88 -8.70
C ASP A 191 -6.64 -6.21 -8.12
N LEU A 192 -6.91 -6.45 -6.85
CA LEU A 192 -8.06 -5.90 -6.15
C LEU A 192 -7.66 -5.28 -4.83
N ARG A 193 -8.11 -4.06 -4.59
CA ARG A 193 -7.79 -3.28 -3.40
C ARG A 193 -9.05 -2.76 -2.75
N PHE A 194 -9.15 -2.97 -1.44
CA PHE A 194 -10.20 -2.44 -0.59
C PHE A 194 -9.59 -1.66 0.56
N ARG A 195 -10.20 -0.51 0.87
CA ARG A 195 -9.95 0.27 2.09
C ARG A 195 -11.29 0.70 2.68
N SER A 196 -11.69 0.08 3.79
CA SER A 196 -12.99 0.33 4.42
C SER A 196 -12.79 1.16 5.68
N THR A 197 -12.91 2.48 5.60
CA THR A 197 -12.30 3.37 6.60
C THR A 197 -13.01 3.43 7.96
N LYS A 198 -14.32 3.14 8.05
CA LYS A 198 -15.08 3.25 9.31
C LYS A 198 -15.66 1.94 9.82
N LYS A 199 -15.93 0.98 8.94
CA LYS A 199 -16.68 -0.24 9.26
C LYS A 199 -16.05 -1.46 8.61
N PRO A 200 -16.26 -2.66 9.16
CA PRO A 200 -15.70 -3.88 8.59
C PRO A 200 -16.19 -4.10 7.15
N LEU A 201 -15.25 -4.49 6.28
CA LEU A 201 -15.56 -4.96 4.93
C LEU A 201 -16.49 -6.18 5.03
N ALA A 202 -17.66 -6.09 4.41
CA ALA A 202 -18.69 -7.13 4.50
C ALA A 202 -18.83 -7.89 3.18
N PHE A 203 -18.85 -9.22 3.25
CA PHE A 203 -19.17 -10.10 2.13
C PHE A 203 -20.59 -10.64 2.34
N ALA A 204 -21.55 -10.13 1.57
CA ALA A 204 -22.95 -10.53 1.68
C ALA A 204 -23.32 -11.52 0.57
N SER A 205 -23.82 -12.70 0.94
CA SER A 205 -24.53 -13.58 0.01
C SER A 205 -25.89 -12.96 -0.35
N SER A 206 -26.46 -13.36 -1.49
CA SER A 206 -27.65 -12.75 -2.10
C SER A 206 -28.96 -12.83 -1.29
N HIS A 207 -28.95 -13.28 -0.04
CA HIS A 207 -30.13 -13.34 0.81
C HIS A 207 -29.93 -12.51 2.08
N GLY A 208 -30.80 -11.50 2.23
CA GLY A 208 -30.73 -10.53 3.31
C GLY A 208 -30.97 -11.13 4.69
N SER A 209 -30.09 -10.78 5.62
CA SER A 209 -30.39 -10.30 6.98
C SER A 209 -29.06 -10.02 7.69
N PRO A 210 -28.84 -8.81 8.24
CA PRO A 210 -27.64 -8.51 9.01
C PRO A 210 -27.87 -8.98 10.45
N GLY A 211 -27.45 -10.19 10.78
CA GLY A 211 -27.55 -10.65 12.17
C GLY A 211 -27.61 -12.15 12.29
N ARG A 212 -26.45 -12.81 12.13
CA ARG A 212 -26.09 -14.02 12.88
C ARG A 212 -24.69 -14.44 12.47
N HIS A 213 -23.79 -14.55 13.45
CA HIS A 213 -22.53 -15.25 13.32
C HIS A 213 -22.83 -16.67 12.83
N ALA A 214 -22.61 -16.93 11.54
CA ALA A 214 -22.85 -18.23 10.94
C ALA A 214 -21.51 -18.97 10.79
N HIS A 215 -20.99 -19.47 11.91
CA HIS A 215 -20.21 -20.70 11.88
C HIS A 215 -21.18 -21.86 11.63
N SER A 216 -21.35 -22.28 10.37
CA SER A 216 -21.52 -23.69 10.01
C SER A 216 -21.65 -23.87 8.49
N SER A 217 -20.70 -24.64 7.96
CA SER A 217 -20.92 -25.83 7.14
C SER A 217 -21.97 -25.78 6.01
N ALA A 218 -21.44 -25.91 4.79
CA ALA A 218 -21.88 -26.85 3.74
C ALA A 218 -23.13 -26.57 2.89
N ALA A 219 -23.81 -25.42 3.01
CA ALA A 219 -24.91 -25.06 2.09
C ALA A 219 -24.57 -24.00 1.01
N ALA A 220 -23.29 -23.62 0.85
CA ALA A 220 -22.84 -22.60 -0.12
C ALA A 220 -22.58 -23.13 -1.55
N ALA A 221 -23.33 -24.15 -1.98
CA ALA A 221 -23.00 -25.00 -3.11
C ALA A 221 -23.45 -24.51 -4.50
N LEU A 222 -24.23 -23.42 -4.66
CA LEU A 222 -24.64 -22.92 -5.99
C LEU A 222 -24.73 -21.37 -6.06
N GLY A 223 -23.81 -20.66 -5.38
CA GLY A 223 -23.71 -19.19 -5.47
C GLY A 223 -22.50 -18.77 -6.31
N ALA A 224 -22.69 -17.80 -7.21
CA ALA A 224 -21.60 -17.19 -7.96
C ALA A 224 -20.45 -16.75 -7.02
N PRO A 225 -19.18 -16.95 -7.41
CA PRO A 225 -18.05 -16.59 -6.57
C PRO A 225 -18.09 -15.09 -6.23
N LEU A 226 -17.84 -14.77 -4.96
CA LEU A 226 -17.78 -13.37 -4.49
C LEU A 226 -16.47 -12.69 -4.92
N LEU A 227 -15.39 -13.46 -5.07
CA LEU A 227 -14.08 -13.02 -5.53
C LEU A 227 -13.62 -13.92 -6.68
N PRO A 228 -12.92 -13.38 -7.69
CA PRO A 228 -12.52 -14.16 -8.86
C PRO A 228 -11.41 -15.15 -8.47
N PRO A 229 -11.50 -16.44 -8.86
CA PRO A 229 -10.55 -17.47 -8.43
C PRO A 229 -9.12 -17.27 -8.99
N HIS A 230 -9.00 -16.52 -10.09
CA HIS A 230 -7.72 -16.22 -10.75
C HIS A 230 -7.06 -14.93 -10.26
N LEU A 231 -7.54 -14.35 -9.15
CA LEU A 231 -6.96 -13.15 -8.56
C LEU A 231 -5.52 -13.44 -8.13
N LEU A 232 -4.58 -12.56 -8.51
CA LEU A 232 -3.16 -12.69 -8.16
C LEU A 232 -2.79 -11.81 -6.96
N LYS A 233 -3.40 -10.62 -6.87
CA LYS A 233 -3.10 -9.63 -5.83
C LYS A 233 -4.36 -9.16 -5.13
N LEU A 234 -4.36 -9.22 -3.80
CA LEU A 234 -5.46 -8.74 -2.98
C LEU A 234 -4.92 -7.87 -1.85
N ARG A 235 -5.41 -6.63 -1.75
CA ARG A 235 -5.08 -5.71 -0.66
C ARG A 235 -6.35 -5.36 0.11
N LEU A 236 -6.38 -5.70 1.40
CA LEU A 236 -7.44 -5.39 2.35
C LEU A 236 -6.86 -4.52 3.47
N GLU A 237 -6.38 -3.33 3.13
CA GLU A 237 -5.70 -2.46 4.08
C GLU A 237 -6.71 -1.60 4.85
N GLY A 238 -6.64 -1.58 6.18
CA GLY A 238 -7.55 -0.73 6.97
C GLY A 238 -9.01 -1.09 6.74
N CYS A 239 -9.34 -2.39 6.71
CA CYS A 239 -10.70 -2.88 6.42
C CYS A 239 -11.48 -3.26 7.69
N HIS A 240 -10.98 -2.95 8.89
CA HIS A 240 -11.54 -3.33 10.21
C HIS A 240 -11.88 -4.82 10.32
N LEU A 241 -11.11 -5.67 9.65
CA LEU A 241 -11.32 -7.11 9.68
C LEU A 241 -10.87 -7.69 11.02
N THR A 242 -11.66 -8.61 11.55
CA THR A 242 -11.29 -9.43 12.73
C THR A 242 -10.97 -10.88 12.36
N GLU A 243 -11.46 -11.32 11.21
CA GLU A 243 -11.26 -12.63 10.62
C GLU A 243 -11.21 -12.52 9.09
N LEU A 244 -10.59 -13.49 8.43
CA LEU A 244 -10.63 -13.57 6.97
C LEU A 244 -11.89 -14.32 6.53
N PRO A 245 -12.62 -13.80 5.54
CA PRO A 245 -13.87 -14.39 5.11
C PRO A 245 -13.60 -15.69 4.35
N ALA A 246 -14.46 -16.70 4.53
CA ALA A 246 -14.30 -18.03 3.91
C ALA A 246 -14.07 -18.02 2.37
N PRO A 247 -14.67 -17.09 1.57
CA PRO A 247 -14.40 -17.00 0.14
C PRO A 247 -12.92 -16.78 -0.24
N LEU A 248 -12.10 -16.17 0.63
CA LEU A 248 -10.65 -16.01 0.35
C LEU A 248 -9.96 -17.35 0.15
N GLY A 249 -10.42 -18.40 0.84
CA GLY A 249 -9.81 -19.73 0.75
C GLY A 249 -10.02 -20.44 -0.59
N ARG A 250 -10.73 -19.83 -1.55
CA ARG A 250 -10.86 -20.32 -2.93
C ARG A 250 -9.84 -19.68 -3.89
N LEU A 251 -9.08 -18.68 -3.43
CA LEU A 251 -8.11 -17.94 -4.24
C LEU A 251 -6.77 -18.70 -4.32
N THR A 252 -6.78 -19.89 -4.91
CA THR A 252 -5.59 -20.75 -4.96
C THR A 252 -4.46 -20.19 -5.84
N CYS A 253 -4.76 -19.24 -6.72
CA CYS A 253 -3.80 -18.52 -7.56
C CYS A 253 -3.26 -17.23 -6.91
N LEU A 254 -3.68 -16.89 -5.68
CA LEU A 254 -3.25 -15.65 -5.05
C LEU A 254 -1.76 -15.71 -4.71
N GLU A 255 -1.00 -14.73 -5.19
CA GLU A 255 0.45 -14.61 -4.99
C GLU A 255 0.76 -13.53 -3.95
N ASP A 256 0.04 -12.40 -3.96
CA ASP A 256 0.25 -11.27 -3.06
C ASP A 256 -0.99 -10.96 -2.20
N LEU A 257 -0.84 -11.00 -0.88
CA LEU A 257 -1.90 -10.66 0.08
C LEU A 257 -1.45 -9.61 1.09
N VAL A 258 -2.09 -8.44 1.06
CA VAL A 258 -1.86 -7.37 2.03
C VAL A 258 -3.07 -7.23 2.95
N LEU A 259 -2.84 -7.33 4.26
CA LEU A 259 -3.86 -7.26 5.30
C LEU A 259 -3.55 -6.19 6.36
N SER A 260 -2.68 -5.24 6.06
CA SER A 260 -2.21 -4.26 7.03
C SER A 260 -3.35 -3.45 7.68
N ASP A 261 -3.12 -2.97 8.90
CA ASP A 261 -4.03 -2.10 9.65
C ASP A 261 -5.43 -2.70 9.89
N ASN A 262 -5.52 -4.01 10.08
CA ASN A 262 -6.73 -4.69 10.56
C ASN A 262 -6.62 -5.06 12.04
N ASN A 263 -7.66 -5.63 12.63
CA ASN A 263 -7.65 -6.10 14.02
C ASN A 263 -7.82 -7.62 14.06
N LEU A 264 -6.88 -8.33 13.42
CA LEU A 264 -7.00 -9.74 13.12
C LEU A 264 -6.71 -10.59 14.37
N GLN A 265 -7.46 -11.70 14.50
CA GLN A 265 -7.14 -12.73 15.49
C GLN A 265 -6.41 -13.89 14.82
N ALA A 266 -5.20 -14.22 15.28
CA ALA A 266 -4.36 -15.27 14.70
C ALA A 266 -5.09 -16.62 14.49
N ALA A 267 -5.90 -17.03 15.47
CA ALA A 267 -6.70 -18.25 15.40
C ALA A 267 -7.75 -18.25 14.28
N ARG A 268 -8.17 -17.07 13.80
CA ARG A 268 -9.18 -16.88 12.75
C ARG A 268 -8.58 -16.68 11.35
N LEU A 269 -7.28 -16.95 11.21
CA LEU A 269 -6.56 -16.87 9.93
C LEU A 269 -6.30 -18.25 9.31
N SER A 270 -7.03 -19.29 9.73
CA SER A 270 -6.90 -20.65 9.18
C SER A 270 -7.12 -20.72 7.67
N VAL A 271 -7.87 -19.78 7.09
CA VAL A 271 -8.09 -19.64 5.65
C VAL A 271 -6.78 -19.48 4.86
N LEU A 272 -5.73 -18.89 5.46
CA LEU A 272 -4.43 -18.71 4.82
C LEU A 272 -3.82 -20.06 4.38
N SER A 273 -4.09 -21.15 5.10
CA SER A 273 -3.54 -22.48 4.78
C SER A 273 -3.96 -23.03 3.41
N ARG A 274 -5.01 -22.44 2.79
CA ARG A 274 -5.49 -22.83 1.45
C ARG A 274 -4.84 -22.04 0.31
N LEU A 275 -4.09 -20.98 0.63
CA LEU A 275 -3.46 -20.09 -0.35
C LEU A 275 -2.08 -20.65 -0.75
N ALA A 276 -2.07 -21.82 -1.38
CA ALA A 276 -0.84 -22.56 -1.67
C ALA A 276 0.14 -21.83 -2.60
N SER A 277 -0.33 -20.89 -3.43
CA SER A 277 0.52 -20.11 -4.35
C SER A 277 1.04 -18.80 -3.74
N LEU A 278 0.73 -18.51 -2.48
CA LEU A 278 1.07 -17.23 -1.86
C LEU A 278 2.59 -17.07 -1.73
N GLN A 279 3.11 -15.96 -2.26
CA GLN A 279 4.53 -15.60 -2.28
C GLN A 279 4.80 -14.40 -1.37
N SER A 280 3.84 -13.48 -1.22
CA SER A 280 3.96 -12.30 -0.37
C SER A 280 2.78 -12.16 0.57
N LEU A 281 3.07 -12.01 1.87
CA LEU A 281 2.08 -11.79 2.92
C LEU A 281 2.49 -10.61 3.80
N THR A 282 1.58 -9.64 3.92
CA THR A 282 1.75 -8.48 4.80
C THR A 282 0.66 -8.45 5.86
N LEU A 283 1.06 -8.49 7.13
CA LEU A 283 0.21 -8.45 8.33
C LEU A 283 0.64 -7.31 9.28
N MET A 284 1.10 -6.19 8.72
CA MET A 284 1.57 -5.06 9.52
C MET A 284 0.42 -4.40 10.30
N GLY A 285 0.65 -3.97 11.53
CA GLY A 285 -0.37 -3.26 12.33
C GLY A 285 -1.63 -4.06 12.65
N CYS A 286 -1.59 -5.41 12.54
CA CYS A 286 -2.76 -6.28 12.68
C CYS A 286 -3.23 -6.58 14.11
N SER A 287 -2.52 -6.08 15.14
CA SER A 287 -2.87 -6.24 16.56
C SER A 287 -3.11 -7.70 17.02
N MET A 288 -2.45 -8.68 16.40
CA MET A 288 -2.60 -10.10 16.73
C MET A 288 -1.95 -10.40 18.09
N SER A 289 -2.42 -11.41 18.83
CA SER A 289 -1.77 -11.87 20.06
C SER A 289 -0.71 -12.95 19.87
N ALA A 290 -0.65 -13.55 18.67
CA ALA A 290 0.25 -14.64 18.31
C ALA A 290 0.42 -14.71 16.79
N LEU A 291 1.38 -15.50 16.32
CA LEU A 291 1.49 -15.86 14.90
C LEU A 291 0.38 -16.86 14.49
N PRO A 292 -0.21 -16.72 13.29
CA PRO A 292 -1.23 -17.64 12.84
C PRO A 292 -0.64 -19.01 12.50
N PRO A 293 -1.18 -20.14 13.04
CA PRO A 293 -0.66 -21.49 12.75
C PRO A 293 -0.62 -21.84 11.27
N ALA A 294 -1.50 -21.21 10.48
CA ALA A 294 -1.59 -21.37 9.04
C ALA A 294 -0.34 -20.90 8.28
N LEU A 295 0.56 -20.12 8.89
CA LEU A 295 1.83 -19.71 8.25
C LEU A 295 2.66 -20.93 7.84
N SER A 296 2.71 -21.97 8.68
CA SER A 296 3.48 -23.20 8.41
C SER A 296 3.10 -23.90 7.09
N ALA A 297 1.88 -23.66 6.57
CA ALA A 297 1.40 -24.24 5.31
C ALA A 297 1.81 -23.43 4.06
N LEU A 298 2.32 -22.21 4.22
CA LEU A 298 2.65 -21.29 3.12
C LEU A 298 4.06 -21.52 2.58
N THR A 299 4.40 -22.75 2.17
CA THR A 299 5.77 -23.14 1.77
C THR A 299 6.33 -22.45 0.52
N ASN A 300 5.51 -21.66 -0.19
CA ASN A 300 5.92 -20.83 -1.33
C ASN A 300 6.21 -19.37 -0.96
N LEU A 301 6.02 -19.01 0.32
CA LEU A 301 6.20 -17.65 0.79
C LEU A 301 7.67 -17.22 0.66
N ARG A 302 7.88 -16.10 -0.01
CA ARG A 302 9.18 -15.43 -0.21
C ARG A 302 9.30 -14.18 0.62
N VAL A 303 8.17 -13.54 0.93
CA VAL A 303 8.13 -12.24 1.60
C VAL A 303 7.09 -12.27 2.72
N LEU A 304 7.52 -11.95 3.94
CA LEU A 304 6.67 -11.87 5.12
C LEU A 304 6.95 -10.57 5.90
N TYR A 305 5.93 -9.74 6.02
CA TYR A 305 5.95 -8.52 6.85
C TYR A 305 4.98 -8.66 8.02
N LEU A 306 5.51 -8.52 9.24
CA LEU A 306 4.78 -8.66 10.51
C LEU A 306 4.88 -7.41 11.39
N ASP A 307 5.49 -6.33 10.90
CA ASP A 307 5.84 -5.15 11.69
C ASP A 307 4.64 -4.56 12.45
N MET A 308 4.79 -4.32 13.75
CA MET A 308 3.70 -3.86 14.64
C MET A 308 2.44 -4.75 14.58
N GLY A 309 2.56 -5.96 14.03
CA GLY A 309 1.45 -6.87 13.77
C GLY A 309 1.07 -7.70 14.97
N ILE A 310 1.97 -7.82 15.95
CA ILE A 310 1.80 -8.67 17.12
C ILE A 310 1.94 -7.85 18.39
N GLN A 311 0.90 -7.89 19.22
CA GLN A 311 0.88 -7.30 20.55
C GLN A 311 1.62 -8.20 21.55
N ALA A 312 1.95 -7.62 22.71
CA ALA A 312 2.55 -8.35 23.82
C ALA A 312 1.74 -9.61 24.16
N PRO A 313 2.41 -10.71 24.56
CA PRO A 313 1.75 -11.98 24.82
C PRO A 313 0.57 -11.82 25.78
N ALA A 314 -0.57 -12.40 25.40
CA ALA A 314 -1.79 -12.38 26.18
C ALA A 314 -1.65 -13.30 27.41
N GLY A 315 -1.00 -12.79 28.46
CA GLY A 315 -0.82 -13.45 29.75
C GLY A 315 0.53 -14.17 29.94
N PRO A 316 0.83 -14.57 31.19
CA PRO A 316 2.12 -15.18 31.57
C PRO A 316 2.37 -16.58 30.97
N ASP A 317 1.31 -17.27 30.52
CA ASP A 317 1.39 -18.65 30.02
C ASP A 317 1.59 -18.76 28.50
N ALA A 318 1.50 -17.65 27.76
CA ALA A 318 1.67 -17.66 26.31
C ALA A 318 3.14 -17.88 25.93
N PRO A 319 3.45 -18.76 24.94
CA PRO A 319 4.83 -18.99 24.54
C PRO A 319 5.44 -17.69 24.00
N PRO A 320 6.69 -17.38 24.37
CA PRO A 320 7.36 -16.19 23.89
C PRO A 320 7.47 -16.21 22.37
N MET A 321 7.49 -15.03 21.74
CA MET A 321 7.39 -14.90 20.28
C MET A 321 8.40 -15.75 19.52
N HIS A 322 9.65 -15.83 19.99
CA HIS A 322 10.69 -16.62 19.34
C HIS A 322 10.33 -18.11 19.20
N ARG A 323 9.67 -18.71 20.20
CA ARG A 323 9.21 -20.12 20.11
C ARG A 323 8.08 -20.31 19.12
N GLN A 324 7.23 -19.30 18.93
CA GLN A 324 6.20 -19.35 17.89
C GLN A 324 6.85 -19.28 16.51
N CYS A 325 7.88 -18.43 16.35
CA CYS A 325 8.68 -18.36 15.13
C CYS A 325 9.38 -19.69 14.83
N ASP A 326 9.97 -20.33 15.84
CA ASP A 326 10.63 -21.64 15.67
C ASP A 326 9.64 -22.66 15.07
N LEU A 327 8.44 -22.77 15.64
CA LEU A 327 7.44 -23.73 15.17
C LEU A 327 6.89 -23.41 13.77
N LEU A 328 6.70 -22.12 13.46
CA LEU A 328 5.89 -21.70 12.30
C LEU A 328 6.67 -21.20 11.10
N LEU A 329 7.91 -20.71 11.30
CA LEU A 329 8.77 -20.22 10.23
C LEU A 329 9.74 -21.28 9.71
N GLY A 330 10.04 -22.33 10.48
CA GLY A 330 10.91 -23.43 10.05
C GLY A 330 10.54 -24.02 8.68
N PRO A 331 9.25 -24.32 8.37
CA PRO A 331 8.85 -24.86 7.07
C PRO A 331 8.98 -23.90 5.88
N LEU A 332 9.27 -22.61 6.11
CA LEU A 332 9.23 -21.56 5.08
C LEU A 332 10.57 -21.42 4.34
N GLU A 333 11.16 -22.51 3.86
CA GLU A 333 12.52 -22.55 3.30
C GLU A 333 12.80 -21.56 2.14
N ARG A 334 11.75 -21.05 1.49
CA ARG A 334 11.83 -20.06 0.39
C ARG A 334 11.80 -18.61 0.85
N LEU A 335 11.69 -18.35 2.16
CA LEU A 335 11.57 -17.00 2.70
C LEU A 335 12.86 -16.22 2.44
N ALA A 336 12.74 -15.16 1.65
CA ALA A 336 13.84 -14.28 1.26
C ALA A 336 13.81 -12.96 2.02
N ILE A 337 12.62 -12.48 2.40
CA ILE A 337 12.45 -11.26 3.17
C ILE A 337 11.57 -11.55 4.38
N LEU A 338 12.12 -11.25 5.56
CA LEU A 338 11.38 -11.30 6.83
C LEU A 338 11.51 -9.96 7.54
N SER A 339 10.37 -9.34 7.83
CA SER A 339 10.28 -8.14 8.65
C SER A 339 9.43 -8.41 9.87
N MET A 340 10.02 -8.22 11.05
CA MET A 340 9.38 -8.42 12.34
C MET A 340 9.72 -7.27 13.29
N GLY A 341 9.59 -6.03 12.82
CA GLY A 341 9.73 -4.82 13.62
C GLY A 341 8.69 -4.78 14.75
N ALA A 342 9.11 -4.42 15.96
CA ALA A 342 8.21 -4.22 17.10
C ALA A 342 7.23 -5.38 17.38
N CYS A 343 7.73 -6.62 17.29
CA CYS A 343 6.97 -7.85 17.53
C CYS A 343 7.25 -8.48 18.91
N HIS A 344 7.83 -7.72 19.84
CA HIS A 344 8.23 -8.17 21.18
C HIS A 344 9.17 -9.39 21.18
N LEU A 345 10.01 -9.54 20.15
CA LEU A 345 10.96 -10.63 20.05
C LEU A 345 12.04 -10.51 21.13
N GLN A 346 12.13 -11.51 22.01
CA GLN A 346 13.08 -11.53 23.14
C GLN A 346 14.43 -12.17 22.79
N ALA A 347 14.41 -13.15 21.89
CA ALA A 347 15.58 -13.93 21.47
C ALA A 347 15.45 -14.23 19.97
N PHE A 348 16.58 -14.52 19.32
CA PHE A 348 16.57 -14.92 17.91
C PHE A 348 16.00 -16.35 17.78
N PRO A 349 15.04 -16.60 16.87
CA PRO A 349 14.50 -17.94 16.64
C PRO A 349 15.58 -18.92 16.15
N SER A 350 15.71 -20.08 16.79
CA SER A 350 16.71 -21.09 16.45
C SER A 350 16.52 -21.66 15.04
N GLU A 351 15.27 -21.80 14.57
CA GLU A 351 15.02 -22.32 13.22
C GLU A 351 15.38 -21.32 12.12
N LEU A 352 15.42 -20.01 12.43
CA LEU A 352 15.90 -19.03 11.48
C LEU A 352 17.42 -19.07 11.32
N VAL A 353 18.16 -19.70 12.25
CA VAL A 353 19.64 -19.78 12.19
C VAL A 353 20.10 -20.59 10.99
N SER A 354 19.34 -21.63 10.62
CA SER A 354 19.62 -22.56 9.51
C SER A 354 19.10 -22.08 8.15
N HIS A 355 18.38 -20.96 8.10
CA HIS A 355 17.63 -20.54 6.92
C HIS A 355 18.53 -19.93 5.83
N THR A 356 18.70 -20.59 4.68
CA THR A 356 19.68 -20.19 3.66
C THR A 356 19.18 -19.20 2.61
N ALA A 357 17.86 -19.08 2.42
CA ALA A 357 17.28 -18.22 1.38
C ALA A 357 17.13 -16.73 1.78
N LEU A 358 17.36 -16.38 3.05
CA LEU A 358 17.15 -15.02 3.56
C LEU A 358 18.13 -14.02 2.91
N ARG A 359 17.58 -12.92 2.40
CA ARG A 359 18.30 -11.82 1.76
C ARG A 359 18.10 -10.49 2.48
N ALA A 360 16.94 -10.28 3.08
CA ALA A 360 16.65 -9.12 3.90
C ALA A 360 15.97 -9.54 5.20
N LEU A 361 16.48 -9.03 6.32
CA LEU A 361 15.98 -9.34 7.65
C LEU A 361 15.87 -8.05 8.46
N TYR A 362 14.68 -7.72 8.93
CA TYR A 362 14.43 -6.56 9.78
C TYR A 362 13.86 -7.02 11.14
N LEU A 363 14.57 -6.70 12.22
CA LEU A 363 14.28 -7.12 13.59
C LEU A 363 14.30 -5.93 14.57
N ASP A 364 14.10 -4.72 14.07
CA ASP A 364 14.10 -3.49 14.86
C ASP A 364 12.96 -3.38 15.87
N ASP A 365 13.13 -2.46 16.84
CA ASP A 365 12.16 -2.16 17.90
C ASP A 365 11.70 -3.38 18.72
N ASN A 366 12.56 -4.38 18.88
CA ASN A 366 12.28 -5.59 19.65
C ASN A 366 12.91 -5.55 21.07
N SER A 367 12.92 -6.70 21.74
CA SER A 367 13.65 -6.90 23.00
C SER A 367 14.92 -7.75 22.81
N LEU A 368 15.32 -7.99 21.56
CA LEU A 368 16.46 -8.81 21.18
C LEU A 368 17.77 -8.18 21.66
N THR A 369 18.63 -8.96 22.31
CA THR A 369 19.91 -8.49 22.87
C THR A 369 21.09 -8.67 21.93
N SER A 370 21.09 -9.74 21.14
CA SER A 370 22.20 -10.14 20.28
C SER A 370 21.71 -11.00 19.12
N LEU A 371 22.56 -11.14 18.11
CA LEU A 371 22.37 -12.04 16.98
C LEU A 371 23.32 -13.25 17.11
N PRO A 372 22.83 -14.48 16.88
CA PRO A 372 23.70 -15.65 16.78
C PRO A 372 24.42 -15.68 15.42
N ALA A 373 25.55 -16.39 15.36
CA ALA A 373 26.11 -16.79 14.06
C ALA A 373 25.23 -17.91 13.46
N GLY A 374 25.03 -17.90 12.14
CA GLY A 374 24.20 -18.87 11.45
C GLY A 374 24.33 -18.77 9.93
N THR A 375 23.77 -19.76 9.23
CA THR A 375 23.79 -19.81 7.76
C THR A 375 22.91 -18.72 7.13
N TYR A 376 21.95 -18.18 7.88
CA TYR A 376 21.13 -17.05 7.43
C TYR A 376 21.92 -15.80 7.04
N LEU A 377 23.15 -15.67 7.52
CA LEU A 377 24.04 -14.56 7.19
C LEU A 377 24.69 -14.71 5.81
N GLU A 378 24.82 -15.94 5.29
CA GLU A 378 25.61 -16.22 4.09
C GLU A 378 25.09 -15.49 2.85
N GLN A 379 23.76 -15.42 2.69
CA GLN A 379 23.10 -14.77 1.56
C GLN A 379 22.47 -13.42 1.93
N LEU A 380 22.64 -12.97 3.18
CA LEU A 380 22.03 -11.76 3.68
C LEU A 380 22.66 -10.53 3.03
N ARG A 381 21.80 -9.68 2.46
CA ARG A 381 22.19 -8.44 1.77
C ARG A 381 21.77 -7.20 2.56
N VAL A 382 20.68 -7.30 3.31
CA VAL A 382 20.18 -6.23 4.17
C VAL A 382 19.84 -6.74 5.56
N LEU A 383 20.28 -6.00 6.56
CA LEU A 383 19.98 -6.25 7.95
C LEU A 383 19.46 -4.97 8.60
N GLY A 384 18.25 -5.01 9.16
CA GLY A 384 17.69 -3.98 10.01
C GLY A 384 17.70 -4.41 11.47
N ILE A 385 18.39 -3.66 12.32
CA ILE A 385 18.51 -3.97 13.76
C ILE A 385 18.60 -2.69 14.59
N ASP A 386 18.41 -2.85 15.89
CA ASP A 386 18.63 -1.78 16.86
C ASP A 386 20.13 -1.62 17.20
N TRP A 387 20.48 -0.42 17.66
CA TRP A 387 21.86 -0.09 18.04
C TRP A 387 22.44 -1.01 19.11
N ARG A 388 21.63 -1.40 20.09
CA ARG A 388 22.06 -2.31 21.15
C ARG A 388 22.50 -3.66 20.62
N VAL A 389 21.75 -4.20 19.65
CA VAL A 389 22.06 -5.48 19.01
C VAL A 389 23.36 -5.38 18.22
N LEU A 390 23.59 -4.25 17.56
CA LEU A 390 24.84 -3.97 16.85
C LEU A 390 26.05 -3.98 17.80
N PHE A 391 26.01 -3.24 18.92
CA PHE A 391 27.14 -3.22 19.86
C PHE A 391 27.50 -4.64 20.35
N ASN A 392 26.49 -5.43 20.72
CA ASN A 392 26.69 -6.79 21.22
C ASN A 392 27.11 -7.80 20.13
N SER A 393 26.76 -7.55 18.86
CA SER A 393 26.87 -8.56 17.78
C SER A 393 27.64 -8.08 16.55
N HIS A 394 28.36 -6.95 16.63
CA HIS A 394 29.16 -6.39 15.54
C HIS A 394 30.13 -7.41 14.92
N ALA A 395 30.70 -8.28 15.76
CA ALA A 395 31.60 -9.33 15.32
C ALA A 395 30.91 -10.42 14.47
N VAL A 396 29.59 -10.63 14.61
CA VAL A 396 28.82 -11.62 13.85
C VAL A 396 28.66 -11.19 12.39
N LEU A 397 28.63 -9.88 12.12
CA LEU A 397 28.49 -9.32 10.77
C LEU A 397 29.60 -9.80 9.83
N ARG A 398 30.79 -10.16 10.33
CA ARG A 398 31.88 -10.72 9.50
C ARG A 398 31.50 -11.99 8.74
N HIS A 399 30.49 -12.73 9.21
CA HIS A 399 30.00 -13.94 8.56
C HIS A 399 28.92 -13.66 7.51
N ALA A 400 28.63 -12.38 7.23
CA ALA A 400 27.69 -11.95 6.20
C ALA A 400 28.44 -11.33 4.99
N PRO A 401 29.12 -12.13 4.15
CA PRO A 401 30.01 -11.64 3.10
C PRO A 401 29.32 -10.84 1.98
N HIS A 402 27.99 -10.88 1.94
CA HIS A 402 27.16 -10.18 0.95
C HIS A 402 26.35 -9.02 1.53
N LEU A 403 26.54 -8.71 2.82
CA LEU A 403 25.81 -7.62 3.49
C LEU A 403 26.19 -6.28 2.86
N SER A 404 25.22 -5.61 2.27
CA SER A 404 25.40 -4.38 1.48
C SER A 404 24.79 -3.16 2.15
N LYS A 405 23.65 -3.34 2.83
CA LYS A 405 22.94 -2.30 3.58
C LYS A 405 22.72 -2.74 5.02
N LEU A 406 23.02 -1.84 5.96
CA LEU A 406 22.70 -2.00 7.39
C LEU A 406 21.77 -0.87 7.81
N CYS A 407 20.59 -1.20 8.30
CA CYS A 407 19.60 -0.22 8.78
C CYS A 407 19.61 -0.21 10.30
N LEU A 408 19.90 0.94 10.90
CA LEU A 408 19.97 1.11 12.35
C LEU A 408 18.81 1.97 12.84
N MET A 409 17.87 1.34 13.54
CA MET A 409 16.56 1.93 13.83
C MET A 409 16.50 2.51 15.24
N SER A 410 16.11 1.69 16.23
CA SER A 410 15.78 2.18 17.56
C SER A 410 17.01 2.46 18.41
N MET A 411 16.96 3.61 19.07
CA MET A 411 17.91 4.08 20.07
C MET A 411 17.29 4.06 21.49
N GLY A 412 15.99 3.83 21.60
CA GLY A 412 15.16 4.18 22.76
C GLY A 412 15.39 3.38 24.05
N LYS A 413 16.22 2.35 24.03
CA LYS A 413 16.58 1.56 25.24
C LYS A 413 18.02 1.75 25.72
N LEU A 414 18.82 2.59 25.07
CA LEU A 414 20.17 2.95 25.58
C LEU A 414 20.10 3.75 26.90
N GLU A 415 18.93 4.32 27.23
CA GLU A 415 18.66 5.17 28.39
C GLU A 415 18.86 4.48 29.76
N LEU A 416 18.63 3.16 29.87
CA LEU A 416 18.84 2.41 31.13
C LEU A 416 20.28 1.89 31.30
N GLU A 417 21.05 1.79 30.23
CA GLU A 417 22.37 1.16 30.20
C GLU A 417 23.44 2.11 29.65
N ALA A 418 23.39 3.38 30.04
CA ALA A 418 24.53 4.31 29.96
C ALA A 418 25.81 3.80 30.68
N ALA A 419 25.82 2.53 31.13
CA ALA A 419 26.92 1.82 31.75
C ALA A 419 27.72 0.87 30.82
N MET A 420 27.33 0.65 29.55
CA MET A 420 27.85 -0.51 28.77
C MET A 420 28.63 -0.24 27.47
N SER A 421 28.94 1.00 27.08
CA SER A 421 29.77 1.22 25.89
C SER A 421 31.05 1.98 26.24
N SER A 422 32.14 1.23 26.43
CA SER A 422 33.47 1.80 26.56
C SER A 422 33.92 2.41 25.23
N GLU A 423 34.90 3.31 25.27
CA GLU A 423 35.52 3.84 24.04
C GLU A 423 36.08 2.72 23.16
N ALA A 424 36.51 1.62 23.77
CA ALA A 424 36.97 0.42 23.07
C ALA A 424 35.84 -0.28 22.29
N ASP A 425 34.61 -0.33 22.81
CA ASP A 425 33.47 -0.95 22.13
C ASP A 425 33.05 -0.14 20.90
N VAL A 426 33.06 1.19 21.02
CA VAL A 426 32.82 2.09 19.88
C VAL A 426 33.88 1.89 18.80
N ALA A 427 35.16 1.84 19.20
CA ALA A 427 36.25 1.59 18.26
C ALA A 427 36.13 0.22 17.58
N ALA A 428 35.71 -0.82 18.31
CA ALA A 428 35.51 -2.17 17.79
C ALA A 428 34.37 -2.23 16.76
N VAL A 429 33.24 -1.57 17.04
CA VAL A 429 32.12 -1.46 16.10
C VAL A 429 32.55 -0.71 14.83
N VAL A 430 33.22 0.45 14.98
CA VAL A 430 33.74 1.21 13.83
C VAL A 430 34.70 0.37 13.01
N ALA A 431 35.64 -0.32 13.64
CA ALA A 431 36.59 -1.20 12.95
C ALA A 431 35.89 -2.35 12.22
N SER A 432 34.84 -2.93 12.81
CA SER A 432 34.09 -4.03 12.19
C SER A 432 33.29 -3.57 10.97
N LEU A 433 32.64 -2.41 11.06
CA LEU A 433 31.86 -1.85 9.95
C LEU A 433 32.77 -1.36 8.81
N THR A 434 33.86 -0.64 9.13
CA THR A 434 34.79 -0.08 8.13
C THR A 434 35.67 -1.12 7.45
N ARG A 435 35.87 -2.30 8.06
CA ARG A 435 36.60 -3.42 7.44
C ARG A 435 35.68 -4.43 6.75
N HIS A 436 34.37 -4.22 6.78
CA HIS A 436 33.42 -5.15 6.19
C HIS A 436 33.55 -5.16 4.66
N PRO A 437 33.73 -6.32 4.00
CA PRO A 437 34.14 -6.39 2.60
C PRO A 437 33.09 -5.86 1.60
N SER A 438 31.81 -6.01 1.91
CA SER A 438 30.70 -5.71 1.01
C SER A 438 29.78 -4.58 1.47
N LEU A 439 29.98 -4.06 2.69
CA LEU A 439 29.06 -3.08 3.25
C LEU A 439 29.28 -1.76 2.53
N ARG A 440 28.20 -1.18 2.00
CA ARG A 440 28.25 0.08 1.25
C ARG A 440 27.39 1.16 1.87
N GLN A 441 26.30 0.77 2.53
CA GLN A 441 25.33 1.73 3.06
C GLN A 441 24.96 1.44 4.51
N VAL A 442 24.96 2.48 5.32
CA VAL A 442 24.37 2.48 6.66
C VAL A 442 23.21 3.47 6.65
N LEU A 443 21.99 2.95 6.85
CA LEU A 443 20.76 3.71 6.82
C LEU A 443 20.31 4.02 8.25
N LEU A 444 19.86 5.25 8.46
CA LEU A 444 19.34 5.75 9.72
C LEU A 444 17.92 6.29 9.49
N PRO A 445 16.96 6.07 10.41
CA PRO A 445 15.66 6.69 10.30
C PRO A 445 15.80 8.22 10.39
N SER A 446 15.13 8.93 9.49
CA SER A 446 14.93 10.37 9.58
C SER A 446 14.15 10.66 10.86
N LEU A 447 14.81 11.28 11.84
CA LEU A 447 14.20 11.63 13.12
C LEU A 447 13.24 12.81 12.88
N ASP A 448 11.94 12.53 12.82
CA ASP A 448 10.90 13.56 12.82
C ASP A 448 10.86 14.22 14.21
N GLY A 449 11.64 15.31 14.38
CA GLY A 449 11.44 16.46 15.28
C GLY A 449 11.21 16.28 16.79
N HIS A 450 10.90 15.08 17.30
CA HIS A 450 10.31 14.90 18.63
C HIS A 450 11.04 13.90 19.53
N ARG A 451 12.05 13.16 19.06
CA ARG A 451 12.79 12.17 19.89
C ARG A 451 14.29 12.01 19.52
N SER A 452 14.99 13.10 19.22
CA SER A 452 16.41 13.05 18.86
C SER A 452 17.33 13.28 20.07
N GLN A 453 17.39 12.32 21.00
CA GLN A 453 18.58 12.18 21.85
C GLN A 453 19.60 11.32 21.10
N LEU A 454 20.50 11.97 20.36
CA LEU A 454 21.64 11.30 19.74
C LEU A 454 22.68 11.01 20.82
N TYR A 455 22.82 9.73 21.19
CA TYR A 455 23.82 9.27 22.15
C TYR A 455 25.24 9.48 21.59
N ILE A 456 26.17 9.95 22.43
CA ILE A 456 27.57 10.24 22.07
C ILE A 456 28.24 9.00 21.45
N ALA A 457 27.98 7.79 21.96
CA ALA A 457 28.56 6.56 21.42
C ALA A 457 28.11 6.29 19.98
N ALA A 458 26.82 6.45 19.67
CA ALA A 458 26.31 6.28 18.31
C ALA A 458 26.85 7.36 17.37
N LEU A 459 26.90 8.62 17.82
CA LEU A 459 27.53 9.71 17.08
C LEU A 459 28.99 9.39 16.76
N ASN A 460 29.76 8.89 17.73
CA ASN A 460 31.16 8.50 17.52
C ASN A 460 31.29 7.35 16.52
N VAL A 461 30.37 6.38 16.52
CA VAL A 461 30.31 5.34 15.48
C VAL A 461 30.05 5.97 14.11
N LEU A 462 29.04 6.85 13.99
CA LEU A 462 28.70 7.53 12.73
C LEU A 462 29.84 8.41 12.20
N ILE A 463 30.52 9.14 13.08
CA ILE A 463 31.71 9.93 12.75
C ILE A 463 32.85 9.00 12.32
N GLY A 464 33.03 7.87 13.00
CA GLY A 464 34.05 6.87 12.67
C GLY A 464 33.83 6.25 11.28
N ILE A 465 32.61 5.82 10.98
CA ILE A 465 32.30 5.19 9.68
C ILE A 465 32.22 6.20 8.54
N SER A 466 31.83 7.45 8.79
CA SER A 466 31.76 8.48 7.73
C SER A 466 33.13 8.87 7.16
N ARG A 467 34.22 8.54 7.87
CA ARG A 467 35.60 8.70 7.38
C ARG A 467 35.99 7.62 6.36
N ALA A 468 35.24 6.51 6.27
CA ALA A 468 35.51 5.45 5.31
C ALA A 468 34.90 5.79 3.94
N GLN A 469 35.74 5.97 2.93
CA GLN A 469 35.31 6.42 1.59
C GLN A 469 34.37 5.44 0.85
N HIS A 470 34.31 4.17 1.27
CA HIS A 470 33.47 3.15 0.64
C HIS A 470 32.10 2.98 1.33
N LEU A 471 31.88 3.64 2.48
CA LEU A 471 30.64 3.59 3.23
C LEU A 471 29.87 4.90 3.10
N GLU A 472 28.61 4.77 2.71
CA GLU A 472 27.67 5.87 2.62
C GLU A 472 26.69 5.82 3.78
N VAL A 473 26.61 6.89 4.56
CA VAL A 473 25.62 7.03 5.64
C VAL A 473 24.45 7.87 5.11
N ARG A 474 23.24 7.30 5.10
CA ARG A 474 22.04 8.00 4.62
C ARG A 474 20.94 8.01 5.67
N ALA A 475 20.19 9.11 5.72
CA ALA A 475 18.91 9.16 6.41
C ALA A 475 17.79 8.69 5.47
N CYS A 476 16.88 7.86 5.97
CA CYS A 476 15.74 7.31 5.24
C CYS A 476 14.45 7.47 6.08
N SER A 477 13.30 7.69 5.45
CA SER A 477 12.03 7.61 6.18
C SER A 477 11.78 6.17 6.64
N TYR A 478 11.20 5.99 7.82
CA TYR A 478 10.94 4.68 8.43
C TYR A 478 10.20 3.73 7.46
N ASN A 479 9.21 4.27 6.74
CA ASN A 479 8.41 3.53 5.76
C ASN A 479 9.15 3.15 4.46
N ASN A 480 10.29 3.77 4.14
CA ASN A 480 11.03 3.47 2.91
C ASN A 480 12.05 2.33 3.07
N ILE A 481 12.38 1.94 4.30
CA ILE A 481 13.48 1.03 4.58
C ILE A 481 13.18 -0.40 4.09
N GLY A 482 11.91 -0.83 4.07
CA GLY A 482 11.48 -2.12 3.52
C GLY A 482 10.98 -2.11 2.07
N ASN A 483 10.46 -0.98 1.59
CA ASN A 483 9.74 -0.89 0.30
C ASN A 483 10.66 -0.91 -0.93
N GLU A 484 11.89 -0.39 -0.83
CA GLU A 484 12.87 -0.44 -1.93
C GLU A 484 13.20 -1.87 -2.37
N TRP A 485 13.09 -2.85 -1.47
CA TRP A 485 13.39 -4.26 -1.77
C TRP A 485 12.25 -5.02 -2.42
N LEU A 486 11.00 -4.66 -2.12
CA LEU A 486 9.83 -5.18 -2.86
C LEU A 486 9.92 -4.76 -4.32
N ASP A 487 10.20 -3.48 -4.56
CA ASP A 487 10.43 -2.96 -5.92
C ASP A 487 11.63 -3.64 -6.57
N TRP A 488 12.74 -3.84 -5.85
CA TRP A 488 13.91 -4.56 -6.35
C TRP A 488 13.62 -6.04 -6.69
N LEU A 489 12.87 -6.77 -5.86
CA LEU A 489 12.48 -8.16 -6.13
C LEU A 489 11.60 -8.25 -7.38
N HIS A 490 10.58 -7.38 -7.47
CA HIS A 490 9.71 -7.31 -8.65
C HIS A 490 10.48 -6.96 -9.92
N THR A 491 11.45 -6.04 -9.84
CA THR A 491 12.27 -5.62 -10.99
C THR A 491 13.25 -6.72 -11.43
N ASN A 492 13.68 -7.58 -10.52
CA ASN A 492 14.64 -8.67 -10.81
C ASN A 492 13.99 -10.06 -10.98
N GLY A 493 12.65 -10.14 -11.06
CA GLY A 493 11.94 -11.37 -11.39
C GLY A 493 12.02 -12.47 -10.34
N TRP A 494 12.18 -12.11 -9.06
CA TRP A 494 12.15 -13.02 -7.92
C TRP A 494 10.80 -13.03 -7.22
#